data_AF-A0A8X6HFZ7-F1
#
_entry.id   AF-A0A8X6HFZ7-F1
#
_cell.length_a   1.000
_cell.length_b   1.000
_cell.length_c   1.000
_cell.angle_alpha   90.00
_cell.angle_beta   90.00
_cell.angle_gamma   90.00
#
_symmetry.space_group_name_H-M   'P 1'
#
loop_
_entity.id
_entity.type
_entity.pdbx_description
1 polymer ?
#
loop_
_entity_poly.entity_id
_entity_poly.type
_entity_poly.pdbx_seq_one_letter_code
_entity_poly.pdbx_strand_id
1 'polypeptide(L)'
;MICTVLKQKESIKSVTPAKGLTIISKLRTSLHENMEKLLMVWVTEKQLQRDTLTQTIICEKARAIYGDLLKQTPQTSIDEASEESFKASRGWFENFKKRTGIHSVVRHGEAASSDMKAAEDYIKTFSDLIKAQGYISQQVFNCDETGLFWKKMPNRTYITAEEKMMPGHKPMKDRLTLALCANASGDCKIKPLLVYHSENPRAFKSHKILKEKLQVMWRSNPKAWVTRKVFVEWVNLVFGPSVKKYLQEKNLSVQALLILDNAPAHPQTSKMTSSRSSNL
;
A
#
# COMPACT_ATOMS: atom_id res chain seq x y z
N MET A 1 -20.55 -53.74 18.28
CA MET A 1 -20.95 -52.49 17.59
C MET A 1 -20.40 -52.35 16.17
N ILE A 2 -19.17 -52.78 15.86
CA ILE A 2 -18.56 -52.63 14.52
C ILE A 2 -19.19 -53.55 13.45
N CYS A 3 -19.55 -54.79 13.81
CA CYS A 3 -20.19 -55.73 12.87
C CYS A 3 -21.60 -55.31 12.42
N THR A 4 -22.30 -54.52 13.23
CA THR A 4 -23.66 -54.04 12.92
C THR A 4 -23.64 -52.95 11.86
N VAL A 5 -22.63 -52.07 11.91
CA VAL A 5 -22.44 -50.96 10.96
C VAL A 5 -22.06 -51.47 9.56
N LEU A 6 -21.26 -52.54 9.47
CA LEU A 6 -20.90 -53.14 8.19
C LEU A 6 -22.07 -53.89 7.53
N LYS A 7 -22.93 -54.55 8.33
CA LYS A 7 -24.15 -55.22 7.84
C LYS A 7 -25.22 -54.25 7.34
N GLN A 8 -25.22 -53.01 7.82
CA GLN A 8 -26.18 -51.98 7.44
C GLN A 8 -25.62 -50.99 6.38
N LYS A 9 -24.39 -51.20 5.88
CA LYS A 9 -23.71 -50.31 4.93
C LYS A 9 -24.51 -50.01 3.67
N GLU A 10 -25.22 -51.00 3.13
CA GLU A 10 -26.04 -50.83 1.93
C GLU A 10 -27.35 -50.09 2.23
N SER A 11 -27.95 -50.35 3.40
CA SER A 11 -29.13 -49.62 3.87
C SER A 11 -28.81 -48.15 4.17
N ILE A 12 -27.65 -47.84 4.75
CA ILE A 12 -27.19 -46.46 5.02
C ILE A 12 -26.90 -45.69 3.72
N LYS A 13 -26.41 -46.36 2.67
CA LYS A 13 -26.22 -45.75 1.34
C LYS A 13 -27.53 -45.45 0.62
N SER A 14 -28.61 -46.18 0.92
CA SER A 14 -29.93 -45.97 0.30
C SER A 14 -30.79 -44.89 0.98
N VAL A 15 -30.35 -44.33 2.12
CA VAL A 15 -31.09 -43.26 2.79
C VAL A 15 -30.81 -41.93 2.08
N THR A 16 -31.82 -41.37 1.42
CA THR A 16 -31.80 -39.99 0.94
C THR A 16 -31.71 -39.04 2.14
N PRO A 17 -30.83 -38.02 2.12
CA PRO A 17 -30.71 -37.09 3.23
C PRO A 17 -32.05 -36.37 3.48
N ALA A 18 -32.41 -36.18 4.74
CA ALA A 18 -33.52 -35.30 5.09
C ALA A 18 -33.25 -33.90 4.47
N LYS A 19 -34.29 -33.30 3.88
CA LYS A 19 -34.23 -31.97 3.25
C LYS A 19 -33.65 -30.96 4.25
N GLY A 20 -32.39 -30.54 4.06
CA GLY A 20 -31.76 -29.48 4.85
C GLY A 20 -30.27 -29.64 5.20
N LEU A 21 -29.63 -30.79 4.98
CA LEU A 21 -28.20 -30.98 5.29
C LEU A 21 -27.34 -30.89 4.02
N THR A 22 -26.82 -29.70 3.71
CA THR A 22 -25.96 -29.45 2.53
C THR A 22 -24.45 -29.56 2.81
N ILE A 23 -24.03 -30.00 4.00
CA ILE A 23 -22.60 -30.08 4.33
C ILE A 23 -22.25 -31.47 4.85
N ILE A 24 -21.96 -32.35 3.90
CA ILE A 24 -21.05 -33.48 4.16
C ILE A 24 -19.66 -32.85 4.20
N SER A 25 -19.01 -32.83 5.36
CA SER A 25 -17.62 -32.38 5.46
C SER A 25 -16.76 -33.23 4.50
N LYS A 26 -16.36 -32.67 3.35
CA LYS A 26 -15.51 -33.36 2.37
C LYS A 26 -14.25 -33.85 3.11
N LEU A 27 -14.08 -35.18 3.15
CA LEU A 27 -12.92 -35.83 3.76
C LEU A 27 -11.64 -35.31 3.08
N ARG A 28 -10.67 -34.88 3.88
CA ARG A 28 -9.39 -34.39 3.38
C ARG A 28 -8.66 -35.54 2.67
N THR A 29 -8.26 -35.33 1.42
CA THR A 29 -7.52 -36.35 0.67
C THR A 29 -6.02 -36.30 0.99
N SER A 30 -5.34 -37.44 0.86
CA SER A 30 -3.86 -37.55 0.94
C SER A 30 -3.15 -36.51 0.06
N LEU A 31 -3.73 -36.19 -1.11
CA LEU A 31 -3.24 -35.15 -2.01
C LEU A 31 -3.17 -33.76 -1.35
N HIS A 32 -4.21 -33.37 -0.60
CA HIS A 32 -4.24 -32.10 0.14
C HIS A 32 -3.26 -32.08 1.32
N GLU A 33 -2.96 -33.24 1.91
CA GLU A 33 -1.95 -33.36 2.97
C GLU A 33 -0.53 -33.18 2.40
N ASN A 34 -0.22 -33.85 1.30
CA ASN A 34 1.08 -33.75 0.64
C ASN A 34 1.33 -32.34 0.11
N MET A 35 0.32 -31.70 -0.50
CA MET A 35 0.40 -30.30 -0.92
C MET A 35 0.75 -29.36 0.25
N GLU A 36 0.06 -29.50 1.39
CA GLU A 36 0.32 -28.64 2.55
C GLU A 36 1.70 -28.85 3.16
N LYS A 37 2.22 -30.09 3.19
CA LYS A 37 3.59 -30.37 3.64
C LYS A 37 4.63 -29.68 2.75
N LEU A 38 4.51 -29.81 1.43
CA LEU A 38 5.40 -29.15 0.48
C LEU A 38 5.30 -27.62 0.55
N LEU A 39 4.08 -27.11 0.74
CA LEU A 39 3.85 -25.69 0.93
C LEU A 39 4.54 -25.17 2.20
N MET A 40 4.54 -25.95 3.29
CA MET A 40 5.23 -25.59 4.53
C MET A 40 6.75 -25.56 4.38
N VAL A 41 7.33 -26.52 3.65
CA VAL A 41 8.77 -26.50 3.33
C VAL A 41 9.12 -25.22 2.56
N TRP A 42 8.32 -24.88 1.55
CA TRP A 42 8.52 -23.67 0.75
C TRP A 42 8.35 -22.38 1.57
N VAL A 43 7.36 -22.33 2.46
CA VAL A 43 7.17 -21.19 3.39
C VAL A 43 8.39 -21.00 4.28
N THR A 44 8.94 -22.10 4.82
CA THR A 44 10.13 -22.09 5.68
C THR A 44 11.38 -21.62 4.91
N GLU A 45 11.56 -22.10 3.69
CA GLU A 45 12.66 -21.66 2.82
C GLU A 45 12.57 -20.16 2.50
N LYS A 46 11.36 -19.67 2.22
CA LYS A 46 11.14 -18.24 1.94
C LYS A 46 11.36 -17.36 3.16
N GLN A 47 11.10 -17.86 4.35
CA GLN A 47 11.46 -17.19 5.61
C GLN A 47 12.98 -17.12 5.81
N LEU A 48 13.70 -18.22 5.56
CA LEU A 48 15.18 -18.23 5.61
C LEU A 48 15.79 -17.23 4.61
N GLN A 49 15.19 -17.09 3.43
CA GLN A 49 15.58 -16.12 2.41
C GLN A 49 15.12 -14.68 2.73
N ARG A 50 14.34 -14.48 3.81
CA ARG A 50 13.80 -13.20 4.28
C ARG A 50 12.82 -12.53 3.31
N ASP A 51 12.13 -13.34 2.51
CA ASP A 51 11.09 -12.89 1.59
C ASP A 51 9.78 -12.57 2.32
N THR A 52 8.95 -11.74 1.70
CA THR A 52 7.63 -11.40 2.25
C THR A 52 6.57 -12.35 1.72
N LEU A 53 5.88 -13.03 2.62
CA LEU A 53 4.82 -13.97 2.31
C LEU A 53 3.47 -13.32 2.60
N THR A 54 2.66 -13.08 1.57
CA THR A 54 1.27 -12.63 1.70
C THR A 54 0.31 -13.80 1.48
N GLN A 55 -0.95 -13.64 1.87
CA GLN A 55 -1.98 -14.67 1.67
C GLN A 55 -2.10 -15.04 0.20
N THR A 56 -2.07 -14.04 -0.69
CA THR A 56 -2.15 -14.23 -2.13
C THR A 56 -1.02 -15.12 -2.64
N ILE A 57 0.22 -14.82 -2.26
CA ILE A 57 1.40 -15.58 -2.69
C ILE A 57 1.33 -17.04 -2.19
N ILE A 58 0.92 -17.24 -0.93
CA ILE A 58 0.78 -18.59 -0.36
C ILE A 58 -0.33 -19.37 -1.08
N CYS A 59 -1.48 -18.75 -1.34
CA CYS A 59 -2.58 -19.36 -2.08
C CYS A 59 -2.18 -19.69 -3.53
N GLU A 60 -1.47 -18.82 -4.22
CA GLU A 60 -0.96 -19.07 -5.57
C GLU A 60 0.01 -20.24 -5.60
N LYS A 61 0.96 -20.27 -4.67
CA LYS A 61 1.92 -21.38 -4.57
C LYS A 61 1.23 -22.69 -4.23
N ALA A 62 0.22 -22.68 -3.35
CA ALA A 62 -0.58 -23.85 -3.02
C ALA A 62 -1.30 -24.43 -4.23
N ARG A 63 -1.89 -23.57 -5.09
CA ARG A 63 -2.51 -24.01 -6.36
C ARG A 63 -1.49 -24.65 -7.30
N ALA A 64 -0.31 -24.05 -7.43
CA ALA A 64 0.75 -24.58 -8.27
C ALA A 64 1.19 -25.98 -7.81
N ILE A 65 1.51 -26.15 -6.52
CA ILE A 65 1.90 -27.44 -5.94
C ILE A 65 0.79 -28.48 -6.12
N TYR A 66 -0.47 -28.10 -5.88
CA TYR A 66 -1.61 -29.01 -6.07
C TYR A 66 -1.75 -29.48 -7.52
N GLY A 67 -1.60 -28.56 -8.48
CA GLY A 67 -1.64 -28.88 -9.91
C GLY A 67 -0.51 -29.80 -10.35
N ASP A 68 0.69 -29.63 -9.81
CA ASP A 68 1.84 -30.50 -10.11
C ASP A 68 1.64 -31.91 -9.55
N LEU A 69 1.11 -32.03 -8.34
CA LEU A 69 0.81 -33.34 -7.74
C LEU A 69 -0.30 -34.09 -8.50
N LEU A 70 -1.30 -33.38 -9.03
CA LEU A 70 -2.34 -33.99 -9.86
C LEU A 70 -1.76 -34.61 -11.14
N LYS A 71 -0.80 -33.93 -11.79
CA LYS A 71 -0.15 -34.45 -13.02
C LYS A 71 0.72 -35.67 -12.77
N GLN A 72 1.23 -35.84 -11.55
CA GLN A 72 2.14 -36.92 -11.17
C GLN A 72 1.41 -38.15 -10.61
N THR A 73 0.10 -38.05 -10.31
CA THR A 73 -0.68 -39.17 -9.79
C THR A 73 -1.31 -39.94 -10.95
N PRO A 74 -0.95 -41.22 -11.19
CA PRO A 74 -1.59 -42.03 -12.22
C PRO A 74 -3.08 -42.19 -11.90
N GLN A 75 -3.96 -41.97 -12.88
CA GLN A 75 -5.41 -42.15 -12.75
C GLN A 75 -5.74 -43.56 -12.26
N THR A 76 -5.90 -43.70 -10.95
CA THR A 76 -6.46 -44.88 -10.33
C THR A 76 -7.71 -44.44 -9.57
N SER A 77 -8.84 -44.69 -10.23
CA SER A 77 -10.19 -44.79 -9.67
C SER A 77 -10.55 -43.74 -8.61
N ILE A 78 -10.96 -42.55 -9.07
CA ILE A 78 -11.86 -41.70 -8.29
C ILE A 78 -13.02 -41.34 -9.20
N ASP A 79 -14.21 -41.68 -8.73
CA ASP A 79 -15.52 -41.43 -9.31
C ASP A 79 -15.63 -40.06 -9.99
N GLU A 80 -16.38 -40.05 -11.10
CA GLU A 80 -16.91 -38.88 -11.78
C GLU A 80 -17.73 -37.99 -10.83
N ALA A 81 -17.06 -37.19 -10.01
CA ALA A 81 -17.69 -36.12 -9.23
C ALA A 81 -16.67 -35.04 -8.84
N SER A 82 -16.77 -33.92 -9.55
CA SER A 82 -16.10 -32.64 -9.34
C SER A 82 -14.64 -32.53 -9.81
N GLU A 83 -14.54 -32.11 -11.07
CA GLU A 83 -13.53 -31.23 -11.67
C GLU A 83 -13.38 -29.88 -10.90
N GLU A 84 -13.52 -29.88 -9.57
CA GLU A 84 -13.30 -28.70 -8.75
C GLU A 84 -11.81 -28.52 -8.55
N SER A 85 -11.19 -27.81 -9.49
CA SER A 85 -9.87 -27.22 -9.32
C SER A 85 -9.73 -26.63 -7.92
N PHE A 86 -8.66 -27.01 -7.21
CA PHE A 86 -8.40 -26.49 -5.87
C PHE A 86 -8.27 -24.96 -5.91
N LYS A 87 -9.24 -24.27 -5.31
CA LYS A 87 -9.36 -22.80 -5.41
C LYS A 87 -8.40 -22.04 -4.49
N ALA A 88 -7.76 -22.73 -3.54
CA ALA A 88 -7.01 -22.12 -2.42
C ALA A 88 -7.81 -20.95 -1.80
N SER A 89 -9.06 -21.22 -1.43
CA SER A 89 -10.00 -20.21 -0.95
C SER A 89 -9.54 -19.58 0.37
N ARG A 90 -10.12 -18.42 0.71
CA ARG A 90 -9.89 -17.78 2.02
C ARG A 90 -10.17 -18.74 3.19
N GLY A 91 -11.25 -19.52 3.09
CA GLY A 91 -11.60 -20.52 4.11
C GLY A 91 -10.55 -21.63 4.24
N TRP A 92 -9.99 -22.11 3.12
CA TRP A 92 -8.88 -23.06 3.16
C TRP A 92 -7.64 -22.44 3.83
N PHE A 93 -7.27 -21.22 3.47
CA PHE A 93 -6.08 -20.55 4.00
C PHE A 93 -6.16 -20.31 5.52
N GLU A 94 -7.31 -19.90 6.04
CA GLU A 94 -7.48 -19.76 7.50
C GLU A 94 -7.39 -21.11 8.22
N ASN A 95 -7.94 -22.17 7.63
CA ASN A 95 -7.82 -23.51 8.19
C ASN A 95 -6.38 -24.05 8.09
N PHE A 96 -5.65 -23.73 7.02
CA PHE A 96 -4.23 -24.04 6.86
C PHE A 96 -3.40 -23.34 7.94
N LYS A 97 -3.57 -22.04 8.15
CA LYS A 97 -2.91 -21.29 9.24
C LYS A 97 -3.16 -21.90 10.61
N LYS A 98 -4.41 -22.27 10.91
CA LYS A 98 -4.76 -22.94 12.18
C LYS A 98 -4.01 -24.26 12.36
N ARG A 99 -3.85 -25.04 11.28
CA ARG A 99 -3.14 -26.33 11.31
C ARG A 99 -1.63 -26.17 11.46
N THR A 100 -1.06 -25.16 10.84
CA THR A 100 0.40 -25.00 10.74
C THR A 100 0.97 -23.98 11.72
N GLY A 101 0.11 -23.28 12.46
CA GLY A 101 0.53 -22.25 13.42
C GLY A 101 1.07 -20.97 12.78
N ILE A 102 0.95 -20.83 11.45
CA ILE A 102 1.37 -19.63 10.73
C ILE A 102 0.50 -18.43 11.14
N HIS A 103 1.12 -17.35 11.57
CA HIS A 103 0.44 -16.12 11.98
C HIS A 103 0.98 -14.91 11.22
N SER A 104 0.13 -13.88 11.07
CA SER A 104 0.51 -12.64 10.41
C SER A 104 1.06 -11.66 11.44
N VAL A 105 2.25 -11.12 11.21
CA VAL A 105 2.82 -10.06 12.05
C VAL A 105 2.89 -8.75 11.26
N VAL A 106 2.55 -7.64 11.91
CA VAL A 106 2.74 -6.29 11.35
C VAL A 106 4.18 -5.87 11.59
N ARG A 107 4.94 -5.56 10.53
CA ARG A 107 6.19 -4.80 10.69
C ARG A 107 5.82 -3.36 10.97
N HIS A 108 5.94 -2.94 12.23
CA HIS A 108 5.75 -1.55 12.59
C HIS A 108 6.87 -0.70 11.96
N GLY A 109 6.47 0.29 11.15
CA GLY A 109 7.21 1.55 11.01
C GLY A 109 6.67 2.52 12.05
N GLU A 110 7.56 3.38 12.57
CA GLU A 110 7.34 4.33 13.67
C GLU A 110 5.90 4.88 13.76
N ALA A 111 5.21 4.56 14.85
CA ALA A 111 3.94 5.16 15.20
C ALA A 111 4.22 6.33 16.14
N ALA A 112 4.18 7.56 15.62
CA ALA A 112 4.24 8.75 16.47
C ALA A 112 2.88 8.95 17.17
N SER A 113 2.91 9.05 18.50
CA SER A 113 1.77 9.42 19.34
C SER A 113 1.32 10.85 19.02
N SER A 114 0.06 11.05 18.65
CA SER A 114 -0.51 12.37 18.34
C SER A 114 -1.08 13.04 19.60
N ASP A 115 -0.69 14.28 19.88
CA ASP A 115 -1.25 15.13 20.94
C ASP A 115 -2.57 15.76 20.47
N MET A 116 -3.70 15.23 20.94
CA MET A 116 -5.04 15.70 20.57
C MET A 116 -5.32 17.13 21.04
N LYS A 117 -4.75 17.56 22.17
CA LYS A 117 -5.05 18.87 22.76
C LYS A 117 -4.39 19.98 21.96
N ALA A 118 -3.13 19.79 21.55
CA ALA A 118 -2.43 20.72 20.68
C ALA A 118 -3.14 20.89 19.32
N ALA A 119 -3.77 19.84 18.80
CA ALA A 119 -4.55 19.90 17.56
C ALA A 119 -5.83 20.75 17.72
N GLU A 120 -6.57 20.60 18.82
CA GLU A 120 -7.77 21.41 19.10
C GLU A 120 -7.46 22.90 19.23
N ASP A 121 -6.40 23.25 19.97
CA ASP A 121 -5.94 24.63 20.13
C ASP A 121 -5.51 25.25 18.78
N TYR A 122 -4.87 24.45 17.92
CA TYR A 122 -4.49 24.88 16.58
C TYR A 122 -5.72 25.14 15.70
N ILE A 123 -6.75 24.29 15.74
CA ILE A 123 -7.99 24.48 14.95
C ILE A 123 -8.64 25.82 15.29
N LYS A 124 -8.71 26.18 16.58
CA LYS A 124 -9.27 27.46 17.01
C LYS A 124 -8.44 28.63 16.50
N THR A 125 -7.12 28.59 16.74
CA THR A 125 -6.18 29.63 16.30
C THR A 125 -6.22 29.83 14.77
N PHE A 126 -6.26 28.73 14.02
CA PHE A 126 -6.35 28.74 12.58
C PHE A 126 -7.67 29.34 12.09
N SER A 127 -8.79 28.97 12.72
CA SER A 127 -10.12 29.51 12.39
C SER A 127 -10.19 31.03 12.61
N ASP A 128 -9.60 31.52 13.70
CA ASP A 128 -9.55 32.95 14.00
C ASP A 128 -8.67 33.70 12.99
N LEU A 129 -7.54 33.12 12.58
CA LEU A 129 -6.68 33.67 11.51
C LEU A 129 -7.43 33.79 10.17
N ILE A 130 -8.14 32.75 9.76
CA ILE A 130 -8.93 32.74 8.52
C ILE A 130 -9.96 33.87 8.53
N LYS A 131 -10.70 34.03 9.64
CA LYS A 131 -11.69 35.09 9.79
C LYS A 131 -11.06 36.48 9.80
N ALA A 132 -9.98 36.67 10.59
CA ALA A 132 -9.32 37.96 10.74
C ALA A 132 -8.69 38.48 9.44
N GLN A 133 -8.17 37.58 8.60
CA GLN A 133 -7.55 37.91 7.32
C GLN A 133 -8.53 37.85 6.14
N GLY A 134 -9.78 37.42 6.37
CA GLY A 134 -10.81 37.33 5.33
C GLY A 134 -10.53 36.29 4.24
N TYR A 135 -9.82 35.21 4.56
CA TYR A 135 -9.51 34.16 3.58
C TYR A 135 -10.75 33.35 3.22
N ILE A 136 -10.93 33.09 1.92
CA ILE A 136 -11.92 32.14 1.41
C ILE A 136 -11.27 30.79 1.05
N SER A 137 -12.06 29.73 0.87
CA SER A 137 -11.56 28.38 0.60
C SER A 137 -10.69 28.28 -0.66
N GLN A 138 -10.91 29.14 -1.66
CA GLN A 138 -10.09 29.24 -2.88
C GLN A 138 -8.67 29.77 -2.61
N GLN A 139 -8.46 30.50 -1.52
CA GLN A 139 -7.18 31.14 -1.15
C GLN A 139 -6.39 30.35 -0.11
N VAL A 140 -6.98 29.30 0.47
CA VAL A 140 -6.31 28.44 1.46
C VAL A 140 -5.80 27.18 0.78
N PHE A 141 -4.49 26.99 0.78
CA PHE A 141 -3.81 25.87 0.17
C PHE A 141 -3.15 25.01 1.23
N ASN A 142 -3.20 23.69 1.05
CA ASN A 142 -2.42 22.75 1.84
C ASN A 142 -1.38 22.09 0.93
N CYS A 143 -0.15 21.99 1.40
CA CYS A 143 0.89 21.21 0.74
C CYS A 143 1.47 20.17 1.69
N ASP A 144 1.56 18.94 1.19
CA ASP A 144 2.09 17.82 1.96
C ASP A 144 3.02 16.95 1.10
N GLU A 145 3.98 16.31 1.77
CA GLU A 145 4.99 15.47 1.14
C GLU A 145 4.70 13.99 1.37
N THR A 146 4.75 13.22 0.28
CA THR A 146 4.61 11.77 0.36
C THR A 146 5.77 11.04 -0.30
N GLY A 147 6.23 9.98 0.36
CA GLY A 147 7.22 9.06 -0.19
C GLY A 147 6.53 7.91 -0.92
N LEU A 148 6.68 7.86 -2.24
CA LEU A 148 6.28 6.70 -3.04
C LEU A 148 7.44 5.71 -3.11
N PHE A 149 7.19 4.48 -2.63
CA PHE A 149 8.18 3.40 -2.66
C PHE A 149 7.72 2.29 -3.59
N TRP A 150 8.14 2.34 -4.85
CA TRP A 150 7.66 1.43 -5.90
C TRP A 150 8.32 0.04 -5.85
N LYS A 151 9.44 -0.12 -5.12
CA LYS A 151 10.08 -1.42 -4.83
C LYS A 151 9.84 -1.92 -3.41
N LYS A 152 8.98 -1.28 -2.62
CA LYS A 152 8.80 -1.64 -1.20
C LYS A 152 7.97 -2.90 -1.07
N MET A 153 8.56 -3.90 -0.43
CA MET A 153 7.88 -5.15 -0.06
C MET A 153 6.77 -4.88 0.98
N PRO A 154 5.69 -5.69 1.01
CA PRO A 154 4.60 -5.54 1.97
C PRO A 154 5.10 -5.54 3.43
N ASN A 155 4.47 -4.73 4.28
CA ASN A 155 4.82 -4.63 5.70
C ASN A 155 4.35 -5.86 6.52
N ARG A 156 3.52 -6.75 5.96
CA ARG A 156 3.05 -7.97 6.64
C ARG A 156 3.60 -9.19 5.94
N THR A 157 4.19 -10.08 6.72
CA THR A 157 4.64 -11.39 6.29
C THR A 157 4.08 -12.47 7.21
N TYR A 158 3.91 -13.68 6.69
CA TYR A 158 3.50 -14.86 7.45
C TYR A 158 4.74 -15.63 7.91
N ILE A 159 4.89 -15.81 9.22
CA ILE A 159 5.99 -16.55 9.85
C ILE A 159 5.49 -17.87 10.47
N THR A 160 6.34 -18.90 10.56
CA THR A 160 6.02 -20.18 11.22
C THR A 160 5.86 -19.99 12.73
N ALA A 161 5.30 -21.00 13.42
CA ALA A 161 5.05 -20.92 14.86
C ALA A 161 6.36 -20.89 15.69
N GLU A 162 7.44 -21.47 15.16
CA GLU A 162 8.75 -21.55 15.79
C GLU A 162 9.50 -20.20 15.74
N GLU A 163 9.25 -19.39 14.71
CA GLU A 163 9.86 -18.07 14.55
C GLU A 163 9.01 -16.98 15.22
N LYS A 164 9.46 -16.45 16.36
CA LYS A 164 8.77 -15.35 17.06
C LYS A 164 8.95 -13.98 16.38
N MET A 165 10.08 -13.76 15.71
CA MET A 165 10.42 -12.49 15.06
C MET A 165 11.38 -12.75 13.88
N MET A 166 11.07 -12.21 12.69
CA MET A 166 12.05 -12.15 11.61
C MET A 166 12.89 -10.86 11.70
N PRO A 167 14.23 -10.93 11.67
CA PRO A 167 15.10 -9.76 11.57
C PRO A 167 14.70 -8.89 10.37
N GLY A 168 14.73 -7.57 10.54
CA GLY A 168 14.38 -6.63 9.47
C GLY A 168 15.30 -6.79 8.26
N HIS A 169 14.76 -7.17 7.09
CA HIS A 169 15.45 -6.98 5.83
C HIS A 169 15.42 -5.49 5.50
N LYS A 170 16.58 -4.85 5.27
CA LYS A 170 16.66 -3.45 4.84
C LYS A 170 16.08 -3.38 3.43
N PRO A 171 14.84 -2.91 3.24
CA PRO A 171 14.21 -2.95 1.92
C PRO A 171 15.04 -2.10 0.96
N MET A 172 15.12 -2.48 -0.30
CA MET A 172 15.63 -1.60 -1.35
C MET A 172 14.65 -0.42 -1.47
N LYS A 173 14.92 0.66 -0.71
CA LYS A 173 14.07 1.84 -0.62
C LYS A 173 14.32 2.74 -1.82
N ASP A 174 14.04 2.26 -3.04
CA ASP A 174 13.90 3.18 -4.17
C ASP A 174 12.68 4.05 -3.91
N ARG A 175 12.97 5.27 -3.47
CA ARG A 175 12.01 6.28 -3.03
C ARG A 175 11.95 7.37 -4.07
N LEU A 176 10.72 7.74 -4.40
CA LEU A 176 10.35 8.99 -5.03
C LEU A 176 9.67 9.85 -3.97
N THR A 177 9.96 11.14 -3.90
CA THR A 177 9.18 12.05 -3.07
C THR A 177 8.36 12.99 -3.93
N LEU A 178 7.09 13.12 -3.59
CA LEU A 178 6.13 14.02 -4.22
C LEU A 178 5.70 15.04 -3.18
N ALA A 179 5.75 16.33 -3.53
CA ALA A 179 5.02 17.36 -2.80
C ALA A 179 3.77 17.70 -3.61
N LEU A 180 2.61 17.51 -2.98
CA LEU A 180 1.30 17.73 -3.56
C LEU A 180 0.68 18.95 -2.90
N CYS A 181 0.00 19.79 -3.69
CA CYS A 181 -0.63 21.00 -3.17
C CYS A 181 -1.95 21.29 -3.87
N ALA A 182 -2.98 21.61 -3.10
CA ALA A 182 -4.31 21.97 -3.59
C ALA A 182 -4.98 22.97 -2.67
N ASN A 183 -5.98 23.70 -3.18
CA ASN A 183 -6.80 24.59 -2.37
C ASN A 183 -7.93 23.87 -1.63
N ALA A 184 -8.48 24.52 -0.60
CA ALA A 184 -9.54 23.97 0.23
C ALA A 184 -10.89 23.82 -0.52
N SER A 185 -11.14 24.60 -1.58
CA SER A 185 -12.30 24.40 -2.47
C SER A 185 -12.15 23.20 -3.41
N GLY A 186 -10.92 22.68 -3.61
CA GLY A 186 -10.63 21.51 -4.43
C GLY A 186 -10.61 21.74 -5.94
N ASP A 187 -10.87 22.96 -6.41
CA ASP A 187 -10.90 23.32 -7.83
C ASP A 187 -9.55 23.82 -8.37
N CYS A 188 -8.55 24.03 -7.51
CA CYS A 188 -7.17 24.34 -7.91
C CYS A 188 -6.20 23.28 -7.38
N LYS A 189 -5.52 22.60 -8.30
CA LYS A 189 -4.42 21.66 -8.01
C LYS A 189 -3.14 22.20 -8.60
N ILE A 190 -2.11 22.35 -7.76
CA ILE A 190 -0.82 22.89 -8.19
C ILE A 190 0.01 21.76 -8.79
N LYS A 191 0.76 22.07 -9.85
CA LYS A 191 1.71 21.13 -10.48
C LYS A 191 2.64 20.55 -9.39
N PRO A 192 2.66 19.21 -9.19
CA PRO A 192 3.44 18.59 -8.13
C PRO A 192 4.95 18.82 -8.27
N LEU A 193 5.66 18.87 -7.15
CA LEU A 193 7.11 18.72 -7.10
C LEU A 193 7.44 17.23 -7.02
N LEU A 194 8.36 16.76 -7.85
CA LEU A 194 8.85 15.39 -7.81
C LEU A 194 10.37 15.41 -7.61
N VAL A 195 10.82 14.76 -6.54
CA VAL A 195 12.25 14.57 -6.24
C VAL A 195 12.64 13.11 -6.35
N TYR A 196 13.66 12.84 -7.16
CA TYR A 196 14.24 11.51 -7.31
C TYR A 196 15.75 11.50 -7.02
N HIS A 197 16.35 10.32 -6.80
CA HIS A 197 17.77 10.23 -6.47
C HIS A 197 18.70 10.57 -7.64
N SER A 198 18.26 10.31 -8.88
CA SER A 198 19.05 10.50 -10.09
C SER A 198 18.52 11.67 -10.91
N GLU A 199 19.42 12.58 -11.33
CA GLU A 199 19.07 13.67 -12.23
C GLU A 199 18.58 13.15 -13.58
N ASN A 200 19.23 12.13 -14.14
CA ASN A 200 18.91 11.55 -15.44
C ASN A 200 18.74 10.03 -15.31
N PRO A 201 17.54 9.54 -14.91
CA PRO A 201 17.28 8.12 -14.82
C PRO A 201 17.52 7.42 -16.16
N ARG A 202 18.05 6.20 -16.14
CA ARG A 202 18.24 5.39 -17.36
C ARG A 202 16.95 5.27 -18.19
N ALA A 203 15.81 5.14 -17.51
CA ALA A 203 14.49 5.08 -18.14
C ALA A 203 14.14 6.36 -18.94
N PHE A 204 14.59 7.54 -18.50
CA PHE A 204 14.35 8.78 -19.22
C PHE A 204 15.16 8.82 -20.51
N LYS A 205 16.42 8.34 -20.44
CA LYS A 205 17.29 8.23 -21.63
C LYS A 205 16.74 7.21 -22.63
N SER A 206 16.34 6.03 -22.18
CA SER A 206 15.85 4.96 -23.07
C SER A 206 14.55 5.34 -23.78
N HIS A 207 13.67 6.09 -23.11
CA HIS A 207 12.37 6.51 -23.67
C HIS A 207 12.36 7.97 -24.17
N LYS A 208 13.54 8.63 -24.24
CA LYS A 208 13.69 10.02 -24.68
C LYS A 208 12.71 10.99 -23.98
N ILE A 209 12.55 10.84 -22.66
CA ILE A 209 11.65 11.66 -21.85
C ILE A 209 12.24 13.06 -21.70
N LEU A 210 11.45 14.07 -22.06
CA LEU A 210 11.74 15.48 -21.86
C LEU A 210 11.14 15.93 -20.52
N LYS A 211 11.99 16.37 -19.58
CA LYS A 211 11.58 16.71 -18.21
C LYS A 211 10.61 17.89 -18.18
N GLU A 212 10.80 18.85 -19.07
CA GLU A 212 9.97 20.04 -19.26
C GLU A 212 8.55 19.70 -19.73
N LYS A 213 8.36 18.53 -20.38
CA LYS A 213 7.04 18.03 -20.79
C LYS A 213 6.33 17.25 -19.69
N LEU A 214 6.99 16.99 -18.56
CA LEU A 214 6.35 16.31 -17.44
C LEU A 214 5.32 17.23 -16.78
N GLN A 215 4.24 16.61 -16.30
CA GLN A 215 3.21 17.29 -15.51
C GLN A 215 3.63 17.49 -14.04
N VAL A 216 4.93 17.49 -13.78
CA VAL A 216 5.55 17.70 -12.47
C VAL A 216 6.80 18.57 -12.63
N MET A 217 7.19 19.27 -11.57
CA MET A 217 8.51 19.88 -11.49
C MET A 217 9.53 18.82 -11.07
N TRP A 218 10.36 18.37 -12.01
CA TRP A 218 11.40 17.37 -11.74
C TRP A 218 12.61 18.01 -11.05
N ARG A 219 13.05 17.43 -9.93
CA ARG A 219 14.32 17.75 -9.28
C ARG A 219 15.01 16.46 -8.84
N SER A 220 16.33 16.52 -8.66
CA SER A 220 17.07 15.41 -8.07
C SER A 220 17.81 15.79 -6.80
N ASN A 221 17.91 14.81 -5.92
CA ASN A 221 18.68 14.86 -4.67
C ASN A 221 19.09 13.42 -4.35
N PRO A 222 20.37 13.09 -4.10
CA PRO A 222 20.80 11.72 -3.79
C PRO A 222 19.99 10.99 -2.71
N LYS A 223 19.43 11.72 -1.73
CA LYS A 223 18.57 11.15 -0.68
C LYS A 223 17.09 10.98 -1.09
N ALA A 224 16.71 11.53 -2.24
CA ALA A 224 15.33 11.66 -2.74
C ALA A 224 14.39 12.38 -1.75
N TRP A 225 14.91 13.38 -1.03
CA TRP A 225 14.14 14.21 -0.10
C TRP A 225 13.96 15.60 -0.67
N VAL A 226 12.86 16.27 -0.34
CA VAL A 226 12.73 17.70 -0.60
C VAL A 226 13.67 18.44 0.35
N THR A 227 14.42 19.39 -0.20
CA THR A 227 15.29 20.28 0.58
C THR A 227 14.68 21.66 0.58
N ARG A 228 15.06 22.51 1.54
CA ARG A 228 14.60 23.90 1.58
C ARG A 228 14.84 24.66 0.28
N LYS A 229 16.01 24.45 -0.36
CA LYS A 229 16.33 25.05 -1.65
C LYS A 229 15.33 24.63 -2.73
N VAL A 230 15.08 23.32 -2.84
CA VAL A 230 14.15 22.76 -3.82
C VAL A 230 12.71 23.21 -3.56
N PHE A 231 12.30 23.26 -2.29
CA PHE A 231 10.96 23.71 -1.90
C PHE A 231 10.73 25.19 -2.25
N VAL A 232 11.65 26.08 -1.86
CA VAL A 232 11.58 27.51 -2.19
C VAL A 232 11.57 27.75 -3.70
N GLU A 233 12.36 26.97 -4.44
CA GLU A 233 12.35 27.02 -5.90
C GLU A 233 10.98 26.63 -6.48
N TRP A 234 10.34 25.57 -5.96
CA TRP A 234 8.98 25.20 -6.35
C TRP A 234 7.95 26.28 -5.98
N VAL A 235 8.09 26.90 -4.82
CA VAL A 235 7.22 28.01 -4.42
C VAL A 235 7.29 29.16 -5.43
N ASN A 236 8.51 29.54 -5.83
CA ASN A 236 8.73 30.68 -6.73
C ASN A 236 8.39 30.38 -8.19
N LEU A 237 8.74 29.19 -8.68
CA LEU A 237 8.58 28.84 -10.10
C LEU A 237 7.22 28.23 -10.44
N VAL A 238 6.55 27.61 -9.47
CA VAL A 238 5.32 26.84 -9.71
C VAL A 238 4.16 27.36 -8.89
N PHE A 239 4.24 27.32 -7.56
CA PHE A 239 3.11 27.68 -6.69
C PHE A 239 2.67 29.13 -6.88
N GLY A 240 3.57 30.10 -6.66
CA GLY A 240 3.26 31.53 -6.74
C GLY A 240 2.64 31.93 -8.08
N PRO A 241 3.27 31.62 -9.22
CA PRO A 241 2.71 31.91 -10.54
C PRO A 241 1.36 31.25 -10.80
N SER A 242 1.21 29.98 -10.39
CA SER A 242 -0.02 29.20 -10.64
C SER A 242 -1.19 29.72 -9.80
N VAL A 243 -0.94 30.02 -8.52
CA VAL A 243 -1.94 30.61 -7.62
C VAL A 243 -2.33 32.01 -8.06
N LYS A 244 -1.35 32.85 -8.44
CA LYS A 244 -1.63 34.20 -8.96
C LYS A 244 -2.54 34.14 -10.18
N LYS A 245 -2.21 33.29 -11.16
CA LYS A 245 -3.04 33.10 -12.37
C LYS A 245 -4.46 32.66 -12.01
N TYR A 246 -4.60 31.63 -11.18
CA TYR A 246 -5.90 31.10 -10.76
C TYR A 246 -6.77 32.17 -10.07
N LEU A 247 -6.19 32.93 -9.14
CA LEU A 247 -6.93 33.97 -8.41
C LEU A 247 -7.38 35.11 -9.34
N GLN A 248 -6.53 35.50 -10.29
CA GLN A 248 -6.88 36.50 -11.30
C GLN A 248 -8.02 36.03 -12.21
N GLU A 249 -7.99 34.77 -12.68
CA GLU A 249 -9.05 34.18 -13.49
C GLU A 249 -10.40 34.10 -12.76
N LYS A 250 -10.37 33.98 -11.43
CA LYS A 250 -11.57 33.98 -10.57
C LYS A 250 -12.01 35.37 -10.11
N ASN A 251 -11.32 36.44 -10.54
CA ASN A 251 -11.53 37.81 -10.06
C ASN A 251 -11.42 37.94 -8.52
N LEU A 252 -10.48 37.22 -7.91
CA LEU A 252 -10.20 37.26 -6.47
C LEU A 252 -8.97 38.11 -6.17
N SER A 253 -8.86 38.58 -4.93
CA SER A 253 -7.64 39.25 -4.46
C SER A 253 -6.45 38.28 -4.51
N VAL A 254 -5.28 38.79 -4.92
CA VAL A 254 -4.04 38.01 -5.05
C VAL A 254 -3.39 37.83 -3.68
N GLN A 255 -4.05 37.06 -2.83
CA GLN A 255 -3.61 36.68 -1.51
C GLN A 255 -3.89 35.19 -1.32
N ALA A 256 -2.93 34.46 -0.77
CA ALA A 256 -3.06 33.04 -0.50
C ALA A 256 -2.41 32.69 0.83
N LEU A 257 -2.96 31.69 1.50
CA LEU A 257 -2.41 31.06 2.68
C LEU A 257 -1.93 29.66 2.30
N LEU A 258 -0.65 29.37 2.50
CA LEU A 258 -0.07 28.04 2.29
C LEU A 258 0.17 27.39 3.65
N ILE A 259 -0.55 26.31 3.93
CA ILE A 259 -0.40 25.47 5.11
C ILE A 259 0.66 24.41 4.81
N LEU A 260 1.58 24.24 5.75
CA LEU A 260 2.71 23.34 5.68
C LEU A 260 2.89 22.64 7.03
N ASP A 261 3.45 21.42 7.00
CA ASP A 261 3.91 20.76 8.22
C ASP A 261 5.21 21.44 8.75
N ASN A 262 5.64 21.03 9.94
CA ASN A 262 6.87 21.53 10.55
C ASN A 262 8.13 20.79 10.06
N ALA A 263 8.20 20.43 8.78
CA ALA A 263 9.38 19.79 8.21
C ALA A 263 10.56 20.77 8.11
N PRO A 264 11.82 20.33 8.36
CA PRO A 264 13.01 21.18 8.21
C PRO A 264 13.24 21.74 6.79
N ALA A 265 12.60 21.15 5.79
CA ALA A 265 12.63 21.65 4.41
C ALA A 265 11.82 22.94 4.26
N HIS A 266 10.89 23.23 5.17
CA HIS A 266 10.02 24.39 5.06
C HIS A 266 10.69 25.63 5.63
N PRO A 267 10.55 26.80 4.99
CA PRO A 267 11.03 28.04 5.59
C PRO A 267 10.25 28.33 6.87
N GLN A 268 10.97 28.61 7.96
CA GLN A 268 10.36 29.14 9.18
C GLN A 268 9.57 30.41 8.83
N THR A 269 8.34 30.48 9.34
CA THR A 269 7.27 31.45 9.05
C THR A 269 7.80 32.80 8.56
N SER A 270 7.76 33.00 7.24
CA SER A 270 8.05 34.28 6.61
C SER A 270 6.83 34.70 5.78
N LYS A 271 6.30 35.90 6.04
CA LYS A 271 5.36 36.55 5.13
C LYS A 271 6.08 36.77 3.80
N MET A 272 5.92 35.87 2.84
CA MET A 272 6.40 36.08 1.48
C MET A 272 5.42 37.04 0.79
N THR A 273 5.65 38.33 0.97
CA THR A 273 4.92 39.37 0.23
C THR A 273 5.49 39.45 -1.17
N SER A 274 4.67 39.14 -2.17
CA SER A 274 4.94 39.49 -3.57
C SER A 274 4.84 41.01 -3.72
N SER A 275 5.94 41.72 -3.47
CA SER A 275 6.10 43.11 -3.91
C SER A 275 7.56 43.43 -4.22
N ARG A 276 7.90 43.47 -5.51
CA ARG A 276 8.12 44.73 -6.25
C ARG A 276 8.78 44.43 -7.59
N SER A 277 8.23 45.08 -8.60
CA SER A 277 8.85 45.44 -9.85
C SER A 277 10.24 46.03 -9.60
N SER A 278 11.24 45.52 -10.28
CA SER A 278 12.46 46.25 -10.58
C SER A 278 12.94 45.81 -11.95
N ASN A 279 12.95 46.78 -12.85
CA ASN A 279 13.54 46.73 -14.17
C ASN A 279 14.92 46.07 -14.14
N LEU A 280 15.11 45.04 -14.96
CA LEU A 280 16.11 44.92 -16.01
C LEU A 280 15.75 43.71 -16.88
#